data_AF-A0A1B6KRI9-F1
#
_entry.id   AF-A0A1B6KRI9-F1
#
_cell.length_a   1.000
_cell.length_b   1.000
_cell.length_c   1.000
_cell.angle_alpha   90.00
_cell.angle_beta   90.00
_cell.angle_gamma   90.00
#
_symmetry.space_group_name_H-M   'P 1'
#
loop_
_entity.id
_entity.type
_entity.pdbx_description
1 polymer ?
#
loop_
_entity_poly.entity_id
_entity_poly.type
_entity_poly.pdbx_seq_one_letter_code
_entity_poly.pdbx_strand_id
1 'polypeptide(L)'
;MTIVTSSLPSKDNKQILDRGTSLPSDDYDDWESRYMMRTDFDDFGDKHSEMWGQKGWFKPSCVPISIILVLIVLVVLLPLLDHADRQAQAAAQVDWDSLRRCQAECRFSLVESIPDGMSYRNGSTPYPSTFAVWSELLAKATATIEIASFYWTLTDGTACKFPTGVQGQQIFDALLAAGTKRKLTVKIAQNYPSQSQPNKDTEVLVREKAAEVRSLNFPRLIGSGIL
;
A
#
# COMPACT_ATOMS: atom_id res chain seq x y z
N MET A 1 48.43 12.80 -22.85
CA MET A 1 47.55 13.98 -23.00
C MET A 1 46.24 13.66 -22.29
N THR A 2 45.78 14.27 -21.21
CA THR A 2 46.35 15.10 -20.14
C THR A 2 45.42 14.80 -18.95
N ILE A 3 45.98 14.28 -17.85
CA ILE A 3 45.28 14.13 -16.56
C ILE A 3 45.24 15.50 -15.90
N VAL A 4 44.08 15.92 -15.41
CA VAL A 4 43.97 17.06 -14.49
C VAL A 4 43.19 16.63 -13.26
N THR A 5 43.93 16.40 -12.19
CA THR A 5 43.47 16.43 -10.80
C THR A 5 43.58 17.87 -10.30
N SER A 6 42.61 18.34 -9.51
CA SER A 6 42.82 19.48 -8.62
C SER A 6 42.18 19.21 -7.26
N SER A 7 43.02 19.34 -6.23
CA SER A 7 42.71 19.23 -4.81
C SER A 7 42.71 20.61 -4.16
N LEU A 8 41.62 20.92 -3.44
CA LEU A 8 41.44 21.71 -2.20
C LEU A 8 42.11 23.09 -2.01
N PRO A 9 41.46 23.97 -1.22
CA PRO A 9 41.95 24.10 0.15
C PRO A 9 40.87 24.12 1.25
N SER A 10 41.29 23.62 2.41
CA SER A 10 40.67 23.75 3.73
C SER A 10 40.72 25.19 4.24
N LYS A 11 39.71 25.60 5.03
CA LYS A 11 39.81 26.69 6.01
C LYS A 11 39.12 26.28 7.32
N ASP A 12 39.93 26.30 8.37
CA ASP A 12 39.55 26.08 9.76
C ASP A 12 38.82 27.26 10.42
N ASN A 13 38.09 26.90 11.48
CA ASN A 13 37.80 27.62 12.73
C ASN A 13 36.77 28.76 12.75
N LYS A 14 35.66 28.52 13.45
CA LYS A 14 35.50 28.86 14.88
C LYS A 14 34.17 28.35 15.44
N GLN A 15 34.24 27.61 16.54
CA GLN A 15 33.12 27.36 17.44
C GLN A 15 32.73 28.66 18.14
N ILE A 16 31.46 29.03 18.07
CA ILE A 16 30.79 29.90 19.04
C ILE A 16 29.51 29.17 19.43
N LEU A 17 29.46 28.81 20.72
CA LEU A 17 28.26 28.40 21.44
C LEU A 17 27.21 29.50 21.29
N ASP A 18 25.98 29.16 20.91
CA ASP A 18 24.82 29.75 21.56
C ASP A 18 23.67 28.74 21.63
N ARG A 19 23.00 28.85 22.77
CA ARG A 19 22.14 27.88 23.44
C ARG A 19 20.72 28.44 23.42
N GLY A 20 19.74 27.58 23.12
CA GLY A 20 18.31 27.92 23.07
C GLY A 20 17.89 28.22 21.63
N THR A 21 16.88 27.59 21.06
CA THR A 21 15.57 27.34 21.66
C THR A 21 14.90 26.18 20.92
N SER A 22 14.14 25.42 21.70
CA SER A 22 13.21 24.32 21.41
C SER A 22 12.70 24.11 19.98
N LEU A 23 12.68 22.82 19.60
CA LEU A 23 11.73 22.18 18.68
C LEU A 23 10.30 22.68 18.89
N PRO A 24 9.48 22.68 17.82
CA PRO A 24 8.08 22.28 17.96
C PRO A 24 7.92 20.87 17.36
N SER A 25 7.84 19.88 18.27
CA SER A 25 7.01 18.71 18.04
C SER A 25 5.55 19.09 18.29
N ASP A 26 4.65 18.30 17.73
CA ASP A 26 3.22 18.19 18.08
C ASP A 26 2.23 19.00 17.23
N ASP A 27 2.04 18.56 15.98
CA ASP A 27 0.83 18.81 15.17
C ASP A 27 -0.34 17.88 15.58
N TYR A 28 -0.61 17.76 16.88
CA TYR A 28 -1.70 16.95 17.43
C TYR A 28 -2.40 17.69 18.57
N ASP A 29 -3.02 18.84 18.32
CA ASP A 29 -3.94 19.47 19.32
C ASP A 29 -5.00 20.45 18.75
N ASP A 30 -5.23 20.51 17.42
CA ASP A 30 -6.25 21.41 16.86
C ASP A 30 -7.71 20.90 17.02
N TRP A 31 -7.89 19.62 17.39
CA TRP A 31 -9.21 18.97 17.36
C TRP A 31 -10.00 19.03 18.68
N GLU A 32 -9.42 19.41 19.83
CA GLU A 32 -10.13 19.40 21.12
C GLU A 32 -10.63 20.77 21.61
N SER A 33 -10.24 21.88 20.98
CA SER A 33 -10.58 23.22 21.48
C SER A 33 -12.04 23.65 21.24
N ARG A 34 -12.84 22.85 20.52
CA ARG A 34 -14.21 23.23 20.10
C ARG A 34 -15.32 22.70 21.03
N TYR A 35 -14.98 21.92 22.06
CA TYR A 35 -15.96 21.34 22.98
C TYR A 35 -15.46 21.36 24.44
N MET A 36 -15.15 22.54 24.97
CA MET A 36 -15.06 22.76 26.42
C MET A 36 -16.24 23.62 26.87
N MET A 37 -17.07 23.03 27.73
CA MET A 37 -18.28 23.61 28.32
C MET A 37 -18.01 24.96 28.97
N ARG A 38 -18.78 25.98 28.53
CA ARG A 38 -19.02 27.19 29.31
C ARG A 38 -20.33 26.99 30.07
N THR A 39 -20.20 26.56 31.32
CA THR A 39 -21.27 26.62 32.31
C THR A 39 -21.32 28.02 32.90
N ASP A 40 -22.23 28.86 32.40
CA ASP A 40 -22.64 30.09 33.09
C ASP A 40 -24.12 29.93 33.47
N PHE A 41 -24.31 29.30 34.63
CA PHE A 41 -25.50 29.37 35.46
C PHE A 41 -25.34 30.63 36.30
N ASP A 42 -26.19 31.64 36.07
CA ASP A 42 -26.73 32.59 37.06
C ASP A 42 -27.57 33.66 36.33
N ASP A 43 -28.88 33.40 36.24
CA ASP A 43 -29.92 34.35 35.87
C ASP A 43 -30.71 34.70 37.13
N PHE A 44 -30.49 35.89 37.70
CA PHE A 44 -31.43 36.57 38.58
C PHE A 44 -31.27 38.08 38.44
N GLY A 45 -32.24 38.73 37.81
CA GLY A 45 -32.49 40.15 38.04
C GLY A 45 -32.96 40.94 36.83
N ASP A 46 -34.28 41.01 36.69
CA ASP A 46 -35.04 42.17 36.21
C ASP A 46 -34.57 42.90 34.94
N LYS A 47 -35.31 42.66 33.85
CA LYS A 47 -36.05 43.75 33.20
C LYS A 47 -37.13 43.21 32.28
N HIS A 48 -38.35 43.29 32.79
CA HIS A 48 -39.57 43.22 31.99
C HIS A 48 -39.66 44.50 31.13
N SER A 49 -39.15 44.45 29.91
CA SER A 49 -39.51 45.41 28.86
C SER A 49 -39.30 44.78 27.48
N GLU A 50 -40.38 44.20 26.95
CA GLU A 50 -40.68 44.11 25.51
C GLU A 50 -39.53 43.76 24.55
N MET A 51 -39.16 42.47 24.51
CA MET A 51 -38.39 41.91 23.38
C MET A 51 -39.17 40.90 22.54
N TRP A 52 -40.50 40.91 22.64
CA TRP A 52 -41.38 40.38 21.58
C TRP A 52 -41.47 41.36 20.41
N GLY A 53 -40.30 41.85 19.97
CA GLY A 53 -40.13 42.50 18.70
C GLY A 53 -40.18 41.44 17.61
N GLN A 54 -41.33 41.31 16.97
CA GLN A 54 -41.44 40.75 15.63
C GLN A 54 -40.37 41.36 14.71
N LYS A 55 -39.23 40.67 14.55
CA LYS A 55 -38.29 40.91 13.46
C LYS A 55 -37.90 39.55 12.90
N GLY A 56 -38.67 39.16 11.89
CA GLY A 56 -38.52 37.91 11.17
C GLY A 56 -37.14 37.77 10.54
N TRP A 57 -36.42 36.73 10.96
CA TRP A 57 -35.39 36.06 10.17
C TRP A 57 -35.93 34.73 9.62
N PHE A 58 -37.21 34.67 9.27
CA PHE A 58 -37.72 33.67 8.34
C PHE A 58 -38.34 34.46 7.21
N LYS A 59 -37.54 34.74 6.16
CA LYS A 59 -38.11 35.25 4.91
C LYS A 59 -39.06 34.17 4.39
N PRO A 60 -40.30 34.49 3.97
CA PRO A 60 -41.24 33.51 3.41
C PRO A 60 -40.68 32.79 2.17
N SER A 61 -39.60 33.30 1.58
CA SER A 61 -38.87 32.67 0.48
C SER A 61 -37.95 31.50 0.86
N CYS A 62 -37.61 31.26 2.14
CA CYS A 62 -36.70 30.17 2.49
C CYS A 62 -37.37 28.79 2.53
N VAL A 63 -38.67 28.74 2.84
CA VAL A 63 -39.47 27.51 2.86
C VAL A 63 -39.57 26.88 1.46
N PRO A 64 -39.94 27.59 0.38
CA PRO A 64 -39.97 26.98 -0.95
C PRO A 64 -38.58 26.57 -1.43
N ILE A 65 -37.52 27.33 -1.08
CA ILE A 65 -36.16 26.99 -1.46
C ILE A 65 -35.69 25.71 -0.76
N SER A 66 -35.97 25.54 0.54
CA SER A 66 -35.60 24.31 1.25
C SER A 66 -36.38 23.10 0.73
N ILE A 67 -37.67 23.27 0.41
CA ILE A 67 -38.48 22.21 -0.22
C ILE A 67 -37.87 21.80 -1.58
N ILE A 68 -37.50 22.77 -2.42
CA ILE A 68 -36.88 22.48 -3.73
C ILE A 68 -35.53 21.78 -3.56
N LEU A 69 -34.68 22.21 -2.62
CA LEU A 69 -33.40 21.55 -2.34
C LEU A 69 -33.60 20.11 -1.86
N VAL A 70 -34.55 19.87 -0.95
CA VAL A 70 -34.89 18.51 -0.50
C VAL A 70 -35.39 17.66 -1.65
N LEU A 71 -36.25 18.19 -2.53
CA LEU A 71 -36.72 17.46 -3.71
C LEU A 71 -35.60 17.13 -4.69
N ILE A 72 -34.64 18.04 -4.91
CA ILE A 72 -33.46 17.77 -5.74
C ILE A 72 -32.61 16.65 -5.12
N VAL A 73 -32.41 16.67 -3.80
CA VAL A 73 -31.68 15.60 -3.10
C VAL A 73 -32.40 14.26 -3.28
N LEU A 74 -33.71 14.21 -3.05
CA LEU A 74 -34.49 12.98 -3.11
C LEU A 74 -34.66 12.41 -4.52
N VAL A 75 -34.89 13.27 -5.53
CA VAL A 75 -35.22 12.83 -6.90
C VAL A 75 -33.97 12.68 -7.76
N VAL A 76 -32.92 13.44 -7.49
CA VAL A 76 -31.72 13.46 -8.34
C VAL A 76 -30.53 12.83 -7.63
N LEU A 77 -30.18 13.31 -6.42
CA LEU A 77 -28.96 12.85 -5.76
C LEU A 77 -29.09 11.42 -5.22
N LEU A 78 -30.23 11.04 -4.62
CA LEU A 78 -30.41 9.69 -4.09
C LEU A 78 -30.38 8.61 -5.18
N PRO A 79 -31.08 8.74 -6.33
CA PRO A 79 -30.94 7.75 -7.40
C PRO A 79 -29.53 7.69 -7.99
N LEU A 80 -28.81 8.82 -8.06
CA LEU A 80 -27.43 8.84 -8.54
C LEU A 80 -26.47 8.17 -7.55
N LEU A 81 -26.65 8.39 -6.26
CA LEU A 81 -25.87 7.72 -5.21
C LEU A 81 -26.17 6.20 -5.16
N ASP A 82 -27.44 5.81 -5.27
CA ASP A 82 -27.85 4.40 -5.33
C ASP A 82 -27.27 3.71 -6.58
N HIS A 83 -27.21 4.40 -7.72
CA HIS A 83 -26.61 3.84 -8.93
C HIS A 83 -25.09 3.68 -8.80
N ALA A 84 -24.39 4.64 -8.18
CA ALA A 84 -22.97 4.57 -7.93
C ALA A 84 -22.60 3.44 -6.94
N ASP A 85 -23.38 3.29 -5.87
CA ASP A 85 -23.18 2.22 -4.88
C ASP A 85 -23.49 0.84 -5.47
N ARG A 86 -24.57 0.70 -6.27
CA ARG A 86 -24.86 -0.55 -6.99
C ARG A 86 -23.77 -0.94 -7.98
N GLN A 87 -23.16 0.01 -8.69
CA GLN A 87 -22.03 -0.28 -9.57
C GLN A 87 -20.80 -0.73 -8.77
N ALA A 88 -20.52 -0.10 -7.63
CA ALA A 88 -19.43 -0.52 -6.74
C ALA A 88 -19.67 -1.93 -6.17
N GLN A 89 -20.91 -2.23 -5.76
CA GLN A 89 -21.29 -3.55 -5.23
C GLN A 89 -21.30 -4.64 -6.31
N ALA A 90 -21.72 -4.32 -7.55
CA ALA A 90 -21.66 -5.24 -8.67
C ALA A 90 -20.21 -5.61 -9.03
N ALA A 91 -19.27 -4.67 -8.93
CA ALA A 91 -17.85 -4.93 -9.09
C ALA A 91 -17.24 -5.75 -7.93
N ALA A 92 -17.86 -5.72 -6.75
CA ALA A 92 -17.45 -6.48 -5.57
C ALA A 92 -18.16 -7.85 -5.45
N GLN A 93 -19.02 -8.23 -6.40
CA GLN A 93 -19.77 -9.47 -6.30
C GLN A 93 -18.86 -10.67 -6.56
N VAL A 94 -18.62 -11.46 -5.51
CA VAL A 94 -17.89 -12.72 -5.61
C VAL A 94 -18.73 -13.72 -6.42
N ASP A 95 -18.15 -14.30 -7.47
CA ASP A 95 -18.75 -15.38 -8.23
C ASP A 95 -18.73 -16.68 -7.41
N TRP A 96 -19.81 -16.90 -6.69
CA TRP A 96 -20.01 -18.06 -5.83
C TRP A 96 -20.03 -19.38 -6.60
N ASP A 97 -20.41 -19.38 -7.88
CA ASP A 97 -20.42 -20.59 -8.69
C ASP A 97 -18.99 -20.99 -9.08
N SER A 98 -18.15 -20.02 -9.43
CA SER A 98 -16.71 -20.24 -9.59
C SER A 98 -16.05 -20.74 -8.30
N LEU A 99 -16.41 -20.16 -7.15
CA LEU A 99 -15.86 -20.59 -5.86
C LEU A 99 -16.24 -22.03 -5.53
N ARG A 100 -17.51 -22.41 -5.76
CA ARG A 100 -18.00 -23.80 -5.56
C ARG A 100 -17.32 -24.80 -6.49
N ARG A 101 -17.10 -24.45 -7.75
CA ARG A 101 -16.34 -25.29 -8.69
C ARG A 101 -14.90 -25.48 -8.22
N CYS A 102 -14.25 -24.41 -7.77
CA CYS A 102 -12.90 -24.51 -7.21
C CYS A 102 -12.88 -25.33 -5.91
N GLN A 103 -13.88 -25.26 -5.05
CA GLN A 103 -13.95 -26.14 -3.88
C GLN A 103 -14.04 -27.64 -4.25
N ALA A 104 -14.63 -27.97 -5.41
CA ALA A 104 -14.72 -29.35 -5.88
C ALA A 104 -13.45 -29.85 -6.59
N GLU A 105 -12.75 -28.97 -7.30
CA GLU A 105 -11.63 -29.35 -8.19
C GLU A 105 -10.24 -28.88 -7.73
N CYS A 106 -10.17 -27.78 -6.98
CA CYS A 106 -8.92 -27.21 -6.48
C CYS A 106 -8.45 -27.94 -5.22
N ARG A 107 -7.13 -28.02 -5.06
CA ARG A 107 -6.48 -28.46 -3.83
C ARG A 107 -5.73 -27.29 -3.23
N PHE A 108 -5.99 -27.02 -1.96
CA PHE A 108 -5.31 -25.99 -1.19
C PHE A 108 -4.38 -26.65 -0.18
N SER A 109 -3.16 -26.14 -0.07
CA SER A 109 -2.21 -26.53 0.97
C SER A 109 -1.68 -25.26 1.62
N LEU A 110 -1.60 -25.28 2.95
CA LEU A 110 -0.83 -24.28 3.67
C LEU A 110 0.66 -24.53 3.43
N VAL A 111 1.42 -23.46 3.24
CA VAL A 111 2.87 -23.46 3.04
C VAL A 111 3.47 -22.42 3.96
N GLU A 112 4.69 -22.64 4.45
CA GLU A 112 5.30 -21.73 5.41
C GLU A 112 6.82 -21.60 5.22
N SER A 113 7.38 -20.49 5.69
CA SER A 113 8.83 -20.35 5.85
C SER A 113 9.17 -20.33 7.33
N ILE A 114 9.91 -21.32 7.80
CA ILE A 114 10.38 -21.38 9.19
C ILE A 114 11.76 -20.71 9.25
N PRO A 115 11.97 -19.71 10.12
CA PRO A 115 13.28 -19.09 10.30
C PRO A 115 14.35 -20.08 10.73
N ASP A 116 15.60 -19.84 10.32
CA ASP A 116 16.74 -20.65 10.75
C ASP A 116 16.87 -20.66 12.28
N GLY A 117 17.11 -21.85 12.84
CA GLY A 117 17.19 -22.06 14.29
C GLY A 117 15.83 -22.17 14.98
N MET A 118 14.71 -22.05 14.26
CA MET A 118 13.37 -22.31 14.79
C MET A 118 12.86 -23.68 14.31
N SER A 119 12.13 -24.38 15.18
CA SER A 119 11.45 -25.63 14.84
C SER A 119 10.18 -25.79 15.67
N TYR A 120 9.21 -26.54 15.15
CA TYR A 120 8.06 -26.94 15.96
C TYR A 120 8.47 -27.94 17.03
N ARG A 121 7.60 -28.09 18.03
CA ARG A 121 7.77 -29.08 19.09
C ARG A 121 7.98 -30.48 18.49
N ASN A 122 8.95 -31.22 19.03
CA ASN A 122 9.35 -32.54 18.56
C ASN A 122 9.94 -32.57 17.13
N GLY A 123 10.37 -31.42 16.60
CA GLY A 123 11.00 -31.34 15.27
C GLY A 123 10.04 -31.60 14.10
N SER A 124 8.72 -31.47 14.31
CA SER A 124 7.75 -31.64 13.23
C SER A 124 7.83 -30.50 12.21
N THR A 125 7.52 -30.78 10.95
CA THR A 125 7.27 -29.77 9.90
C THR A 125 5.91 -30.08 9.29
N PRO A 126 4.81 -29.58 9.89
CA PRO A 126 3.46 -29.97 9.51
C PRO A 126 3.10 -29.50 8.09
N TYR A 127 3.77 -28.45 7.59
CA TYR A 127 3.53 -27.88 6.28
C TYR A 127 4.79 -27.91 5.41
N PRO A 128 4.65 -28.04 4.08
CA PRO A 128 5.78 -27.91 3.17
C PRO A 128 6.33 -26.48 3.20
N SER A 129 7.64 -26.35 2.99
CA SER A 129 8.26 -25.02 3.00
C SER A 129 7.87 -24.22 1.76
N THR A 130 7.76 -22.89 1.90
CA THR A 130 7.54 -21.97 0.77
C THR A 130 8.58 -22.22 -0.33
N PHE A 131 9.84 -22.43 0.05
CA PHE A 131 10.93 -22.75 -0.88
C PHE A 131 10.68 -24.05 -1.68
N ALA A 132 10.25 -25.13 -1.00
CA ALA A 132 10.00 -26.41 -1.65
C ALA A 132 8.85 -26.30 -2.66
N VAL A 133 7.77 -25.61 -2.29
CA VAL A 133 6.61 -25.44 -3.16
C VAL A 133 6.94 -24.55 -4.36
N TRP A 134 7.66 -23.43 -4.16
CA TRP A 134 8.14 -22.60 -5.27
C TRP A 134 9.03 -23.39 -6.23
N SER A 135 9.96 -24.19 -5.70
CA SER A 135 10.84 -25.04 -6.51
C SER A 135 10.05 -26.05 -7.34
N GLU A 136 9.04 -26.68 -6.74
CA GLU A 136 8.18 -27.65 -7.43
C GLU A 136 7.33 -26.98 -8.53
N LEU A 137 6.70 -25.84 -8.24
CA LEU A 137 5.90 -25.09 -9.21
C LEU A 137 6.74 -24.67 -10.42
N LEU A 138 7.94 -24.12 -10.17
CA LEU A 138 8.87 -23.75 -11.24
C LEU A 138 9.33 -24.97 -12.04
N ALA A 139 9.62 -26.09 -11.38
CA ALA A 139 10.01 -27.32 -12.07
C ALA A 139 8.88 -27.86 -12.96
N LYS A 140 7.62 -27.84 -12.49
CA LYS A 140 6.46 -28.38 -13.21
C LYS A 140 5.92 -27.47 -14.31
N ALA A 141 6.14 -26.16 -14.26
CA ALA A 141 5.64 -25.22 -15.26
C ALA A 141 6.10 -25.59 -16.68
N THR A 142 5.18 -25.68 -17.65
CA THR A 142 5.51 -26.12 -19.03
C THR A 142 5.38 -25.04 -20.10
N ALA A 143 4.67 -23.95 -19.82
CA ALA A 143 4.40 -22.90 -20.81
C ALA A 143 4.66 -21.50 -20.26
N THR A 144 3.96 -21.13 -19.17
CA THR A 144 3.96 -19.76 -18.66
C THR A 144 4.14 -19.76 -17.14
N ILE A 145 4.90 -18.79 -16.65
CA ILE A 145 5.05 -18.46 -15.23
C ILE A 145 4.67 -16.99 -15.08
N GLU A 146 3.60 -16.69 -14.35
CA GLU A 146 3.15 -15.31 -14.11
C GLU A 146 3.20 -15.02 -12.62
N ILE A 147 3.87 -13.93 -12.25
CA ILE A 147 4.13 -13.58 -10.85
C ILE A 147 3.74 -12.13 -10.63
N ALA A 148 2.96 -11.87 -9.59
CA ALA A 148 2.69 -10.52 -9.09
C ALA A 148 3.23 -10.43 -7.66
N SER A 149 4.11 -9.45 -7.39
CA SER A 149 4.82 -9.37 -6.12
C SER A 149 5.28 -7.95 -5.82
N PHE A 150 5.18 -7.52 -4.56
CA PHE A 150 5.58 -6.19 -4.14
C PHE A 150 7.05 -5.85 -4.51
N TYR A 151 8.01 -6.66 -4.07
CA TYR A 151 9.45 -6.50 -4.35
C TYR A 151 10.19 -7.84 -4.43
N TRP A 152 11.44 -7.82 -4.90
CA TRP A 152 12.32 -8.98 -4.99
C TRP A 152 13.66 -8.76 -4.28
N THR A 153 14.04 -9.71 -3.44
CA THR A 153 15.34 -9.81 -2.74
C THR A 153 15.76 -11.28 -2.63
N LEU A 154 15.79 -11.96 -3.78
CA LEU A 154 16.23 -13.35 -3.87
C LEU A 154 17.75 -13.50 -3.91
N THR A 155 18.46 -12.47 -4.37
CA THR A 155 19.93 -12.48 -4.43
C THR A 155 20.52 -11.51 -3.41
N ASP A 156 21.70 -11.84 -2.89
CA ASP A 156 22.47 -10.96 -2.01
C ASP A 156 23.14 -9.78 -2.78
N GLY A 157 22.84 -9.64 -4.07
CA GLY A 157 23.45 -8.66 -4.96
C GLY A 157 24.96 -8.81 -5.06
N THR A 158 25.68 -7.69 -5.01
CA THR A 158 27.16 -7.63 -5.01
C THR A 158 27.76 -7.56 -3.60
N ALA A 159 26.94 -7.62 -2.55
CA ALA A 159 27.40 -7.59 -1.18
C ALA A 159 27.84 -9.00 -0.72
N CYS A 160 28.38 -9.10 0.49
CA CYS A 160 28.76 -10.38 1.09
C CYS A 160 27.58 -11.37 1.05
N LYS A 161 27.85 -12.60 0.60
CA LYS A 161 26.84 -13.67 0.60
C LYS A 161 26.39 -13.98 2.01
N PHE A 162 25.08 -13.96 2.24
CA PHE A 162 24.50 -14.36 3.50
C PHE A 162 24.24 -15.88 3.49
N PRO A 163 24.65 -16.63 4.52
CA PRO A 163 24.43 -18.08 4.56
C PRO A 163 22.95 -18.49 4.43
N THR A 164 22.04 -17.62 4.85
CA THR A 164 20.58 -17.83 4.82
C THR A 164 19.95 -17.52 3.45
N GLY A 165 20.68 -16.86 2.54
CA GLY A 165 20.20 -16.44 1.22
C GLY A 165 20.21 -17.54 0.14
N VAL A 166 20.74 -18.73 0.45
CA VAL A 166 20.95 -19.81 -0.54
C VAL A 166 19.65 -20.23 -1.23
N GLN A 167 18.55 -20.36 -0.47
CA GLN A 167 17.25 -20.74 -1.02
C GLN A 167 16.71 -19.69 -1.99
N GLY A 168 16.89 -18.40 -1.67
CA GLY A 168 16.52 -17.30 -2.56
C GLY A 168 17.29 -17.37 -3.88
N GLN A 169 18.61 -17.57 -3.81
CA GLN A 169 19.46 -17.70 -4.99
C GLN A 169 19.04 -18.88 -5.88
N GLN A 170 18.69 -20.01 -5.28
CA GLN A 170 18.21 -21.18 -6.02
C GLN A 170 16.91 -20.91 -6.79
N ILE A 171 15.96 -20.19 -6.18
CA ILE A 171 14.72 -19.78 -6.86
C ILE A 171 15.03 -18.80 -8.00
N PHE A 172 15.94 -17.86 -7.79
CA PHE A 172 16.39 -16.94 -8.84
C PHE A 172 17.00 -17.68 -10.04
N ASP A 173 17.92 -18.61 -9.78
CA ASP A 173 18.58 -19.41 -10.81
C ASP A 173 17.56 -20.29 -11.57
N ALA A 174 16.55 -20.82 -10.87
CA ALA A 174 15.47 -21.60 -11.47
C ALA A 174 14.59 -20.74 -12.40
N LEU A 175 14.24 -19.51 -12.01
CA LEU A 175 13.52 -18.54 -12.85
C LEU A 175 14.34 -18.17 -14.09
N LEU A 176 15.63 -17.89 -13.89
CA LEU A 176 16.55 -17.59 -14.99
C LEU A 176 16.61 -18.76 -15.98
N ALA A 177 16.75 -20.00 -15.49
CA ALA A 177 16.77 -21.20 -16.30
C ALA A 177 15.42 -21.48 -16.99
N ALA A 178 14.29 -21.18 -16.34
CA ALA A 178 12.97 -21.31 -16.92
C ALA A 178 12.81 -20.46 -18.20
N GLY A 179 13.20 -19.19 -18.14
CA GLY A 179 13.16 -18.29 -19.30
C GLY A 179 14.24 -18.61 -20.34
N THR A 180 15.48 -18.78 -19.89
CA THR A 180 16.63 -18.86 -20.82
C THR A 180 16.86 -20.24 -21.41
N LYS A 181 16.73 -21.31 -20.61
CA LYS A 181 17.04 -22.69 -21.03
C LYS A 181 15.80 -23.43 -21.48
N ARG A 182 14.71 -23.32 -20.71
CA ARG A 182 13.44 -24.02 -20.99
C ARG A 182 12.51 -23.24 -21.93
N LYS A 183 12.82 -21.97 -22.20
CA LYS A 183 12.07 -21.08 -23.11
C LYS A 183 10.60 -20.91 -22.70
N LEU A 184 10.34 -20.91 -21.40
CA LEU A 184 9.01 -20.60 -20.86
C LEU A 184 8.76 -19.09 -20.95
N THR A 185 7.49 -18.71 -21.08
CA THR A 185 7.09 -17.30 -20.97
C THR A 185 7.03 -16.91 -19.49
N VAL A 186 7.99 -16.13 -19.00
CA VAL A 186 7.99 -15.63 -17.62
C VAL A 186 7.54 -14.17 -17.62
N LYS A 187 6.47 -13.86 -16.89
CA LYS A 187 5.97 -12.49 -16.72
C LYS A 187 5.94 -12.12 -15.25
N ILE A 188 6.45 -10.94 -14.92
CA ILE A 188 6.51 -10.44 -13.55
C ILE A 188 5.87 -9.05 -13.50
N ALA A 189 4.82 -8.91 -12.70
CA ALA A 189 4.28 -7.63 -12.27
C ALA A 189 4.86 -7.27 -10.90
N GLN A 190 5.38 -6.05 -10.77
CA GLN A 190 5.99 -5.57 -9.53
C GLN A 190 5.64 -4.12 -9.25
N ASN A 191 5.87 -3.68 -8.01
CA ASN A 191 5.74 -2.26 -7.69
C ASN A 191 6.83 -1.43 -8.37
N TYR A 192 6.54 -0.14 -8.62
CA TYR A 192 7.51 0.79 -9.18
C TYR A 192 8.76 0.89 -8.27
N PRO A 193 9.98 0.84 -8.82
CA PRO A 193 11.20 0.81 -8.02
C PRO A 193 11.34 2.08 -7.16
N SER A 194 11.85 1.90 -5.96
CA SER A 194 12.15 2.97 -5.00
C SER A 194 13.62 2.91 -4.57
N GLN A 195 14.08 3.90 -3.80
CA GLN A 195 15.45 3.88 -3.26
C GLN A 195 15.69 2.67 -2.34
N SER A 196 14.69 2.27 -1.56
CA SER A 196 14.78 1.11 -0.67
C SER A 196 14.57 -0.23 -1.39
N GLN A 197 13.79 -0.25 -2.48
CA GLN A 197 13.55 -1.44 -3.31
C GLN A 197 13.81 -1.13 -4.80
N PRO A 198 15.07 -1.19 -5.24
CA PRO A 198 15.43 -0.85 -6.62
C PRO A 198 15.09 -1.95 -7.65
N ASN A 199 14.57 -3.11 -7.23
CA ASN A 199 14.19 -4.24 -8.09
C ASN A 199 15.34 -4.86 -8.93
N LYS A 200 16.56 -4.89 -8.38
CA LYS A 200 17.78 -5.38 -9.07
C LYS A 200 17.65 -6.80 -9.63
N ASP A 201 17.02 -7.72 -8.90
CA ASP A 201 16.87 -9.11 -9.35
C ASP A 201 16.09 -9.19 -10.67
N THR A 202 14.96 -8.50 -10.76
CA THR A 202 14.13 -8.49 -11.98
C THR A 202 14.80 -7.77 -13.13
N GLU A 203 15.65 -6.77 -12.86
CA GLU A 203 16.47 -6.13 -13.89
C GLU A 203 17.43 -7.13 -14.56
N VAL A 204 18.04 -8.02 -13.77
CA VAL A 204 18.89 -9.09 -14.29
C VAL A 204 18.08 -10.06 -15.15
N LEU A 205 16.88 -10.48 -14.70
CA LEU A 205 16.01 -11.37 -15.48
C LEU A 205 15.61 -10.76 -16.84
N VAL A 206 15.34 -9.45 -16.89
CA VAL A 206 15.07 -8.73 -18.15
C VAL A 206 16.31 -8.69 -19.04
N ARG A 207 17.47 -8.35 -18.46
CA ARG A 207 18.74 -8.25 -19.19
C ARG A 207 19.13 -9.56 -19.87
N GLU A 208 18.92 -10.66 -19.16
CA GLU A 208 19.18 -12.02 -19.66
C GLU A 208 18.06 -12.56 -20.59
N LYS A 209 17.05 -11.73 -20.89
CA LYS A 209 15.87 -12.10 -21.69
C LYS A 209 15.13 -13.32 -21.13
N ALA A 210 15.14 -13.46 -19.80
CA ALA A 210 14.51 -14.55 -19.09
C ALA A 210 13.06 -14.25 -18.72
N ALA A 211 12.71 -12.97 -18.51
CA ALA A 211 11.37 -12.55 -18.13
C ALA A 211 10.96 -11.21 -18.74
N GLU A 212 9.67 -11.04 -18.97
CA GLU A 212 9.03 -9.74 -19.18
C GLU A 212 8.62 -9.17 -17.82
N VAL A 213 9.05 -7.94 -17.52
CA VAL A 213 8.76 -7.29 -16.23
C VAL A 213 7.97 -6.01 -16.45
N ARG A 214 6.91 -5.82 -15.67
CA ARG A 214 6.06 -4.63 -15.66
C ARG A 214 6.06 -4.01 -14.26
N SER A 215 6.66 -2.82 -14.16
CA SER A 215 6.67 -2.04 -12.92
C SER A 215 5.45 -1.11 -12.88
N LEU A 216 4.59 -1.29 -11.87
CA LEU A 216 3.32 -0.60 -11.72
C LEU A 216 3.43 0.54 -10.70
N ASN A 217 2.98 1.73 -11.09
CA ASN A 217 2.90 2.89 -10.20
C ASN A 217 1.48 2.99 -9.62
N PHE A 218 1.22 2.28 -8.53
CA PHE A 218 -0.09 2.25 -7.86
C PHE A 218 -0.61 3.62 -7.44
N PRO A 219 0.19 4.53 -6.85
CA PRO A 219 -0.26 5.89 -6.56
C PRO A 219 -0.76 6.64 -7.78
N ARG A 220 -0.12 6.45 -8.95
CA ARG A 220 -0.57 7.04 -10.21
C ARG A 220 -1.82 6.34 -10.78
N LEU A 221 -1.95 5.02 -10.57
CA LEU A 221 -3.04 4.22 -11.17
C LEU A 221 -4.35 4.34 -10.40
N ILE A 222 -4.29 4.29 -9.06
CA ILE A 222 -5.48 4.22 -8.19
C ILE A 222 -5.44 5.25 -7.05
N GLY A 223 -4.48 6.19 -7.07
CA GLY A 223 -4.37 7.29 -6.11
C GLY A 223 -3.62 6.96 -4.82
N SER A 224 -3.34 5.68 -4.54
CA SER A 224 -2.59 5.25 -3.35
C SER A 224 -2.07 3.81 -3.49
N GLY A 225 -1.31 3.35 -2.49
CA GLY A 225 -0.93 1.94 -2.33
C GLY A 225 0.35 1.51 -3.04
N ILE A 226 0.59 0.21 -2.95
CA ILE A 226 1.66 -0.56 -3.59
C ILE A 226 1.03 -1.82 -4.20
N LEU A 227 1.79 -2.56 -5.01
CA LEU A 227 1.39 -3.92 -5.38
C LEU A 227 1.39 -4.83 -4.15
#